data_AF-A0A0K8TVD4-F1
#
_entry.id   AF-A0A0K8TVD4-F1
#
_cell.length_a   1.000
_cell.length_b   1.000
_cell.length_c   1.000
_cell.angle_alpha   90.00
_cell.angle_beta   90.00
_cell.angle_gamma   90.00
#
_symmetry.space_group_name_H-M   'P 1'
#
loop_
_entity.id
_entity.type
_entity.pdbx_description
1 polymer ?
#
loop_
_entity_poly.entity_id
_entity_poly.type
_entity_poly.pdbx_seq_one_letter_code
_entity_poly.pdbx_strand_id
1 'polypeptide(L)'
;MTKSTKYAFAAVLLFLVLSPAQAASTKEAESPKNDETKEKSEDSDNVDIMSAMMDCNETFRIEMSYLLALNESGSFPDETDRTPKCYIRCVLEMVEIASADGQFDASRAEPALLSIRGVRVLSDVPETAAACAADRNESCKCERSYQFIKCLMEMEIKMAEKS
;
A
#
# COMPACT_ATOMS: atom_id res chain seq x y z
N MET A 1 -40.56 -27.23 -6.00
CA MET A 1 -40.76 -28.46 -5.20
C MET A 1 -39.65 -29.44 -5.51
N THR A 2 -39.07 -30.06 -4.47
CA THR A 2 -38.08 -31.17 -4.47
C THR A 2 -36.70 -30.88 -5.07
N LYS A 3 -35.55 -31.21 -4.46
CA LYS A 3 -35.24 -32.09 -3.33
C LYS A 3 -33.86 -31.69 -2.76
N SER A 4 -33.78 -31.72 -1.42
CA SER A 4 -32.57 -31.85 -0.60
C SER A 4 -31.71 -33.05 -1.05
N THR A 5 -30.40 -33.10 -0.72
CA THR A 5 -29.70 -34.31 -0.17
C THR A 5 -28.16 -34.20 -0.14
N LYS A 6 -27.65 -34.07 1.10
CA LYS A 6 -26.54 -34.82 1.77
C LYS A 6 -25.06 -34.51 1.48
N TYR A 7 -24.45 -33.96 2.53
CA TYR A 7 -23.06 -34.16 2.93
C TYR A 7 -22.66 -35.64 2.91
N ALA A 8 -21.50 -35.93 2.35
CA ALA A 8 -20.80 -37.20 2.48
C ALA A 8 -19.48 -36.96 3.23
N PHE A 9 -19.46 -37.40 4.49
CA PHE A 9 -18.25 -37.67 5.27
C PHE A 9 -17.72 -39.05 4.89
N ALA A 10 -16.45 -39.14 4.48
CA ALA A 10 -15.60 -40.34 4.46
C ALA A 10 -14.25 -39.94 3.82
N ALA A 11 -13.07 -40.40 4.20
CA ALA A 11 -12.64 -41.33 5.23
C ALA A 11 -11.15 -41.06 5.52
N VAL A 12 -10.76 -41.34 6.75
CA VAL A 12 -9.39 -41.38 7.27
C VAL A 12 -8.56 -42.41 6.48
N LEU A 13 -7.34 -42.05 6.09
CA LEU A 13 -6.29 -43.03 5.75
C LEU A 13 -5.01 -42.71 6.52
N LEU A 14 -4.83 -43.49 7.59
CA LEU A 14 -3.58 -43.72 8.30
C LEU A 14 -2.52 -44.22 7.32
N PHE A 15 -1.35 -43.58 7.31
CA PHE A 15 -0.10 -44.27 7.00
C PHE A 15 0.92 -44.02 8.12
N LEU A 16 1.10 -45.08 8.90
CA LEU A 16 2.20 -45.29 9.83
C LEU A 16 3.49 -45.59 9.05
N VAL A 17 4.60 -45.45 9.79
CA VAL A 17 6.00 -45.89 9.55
C VAL A 17 6.88 -44.87 8.79
N LEU A 18 8.11 -44.56 9.20
CA LEU A 18 9.09 -45.31 9.98
C LEU A 18 10.15 -44.32 10.53
N SER A 19 10.49 -44.39 11.83
CA SER A 19 11.63 -43.66 12.41
C SER A 19 12.94 -44.41 12.18
N PRO A 20 14.08 -43.71 12.06
CA PRO A 20 15.34 -44.20 12.58
C PRO A 20 15.74 -43.38 13.82
N ALA A 21 15.75 -44.05 14.97
CA ALA A 21 16.53 -43.64 16.11
C ALA A 21 17.99 -44.05 15.88
N GLN A 22 18.93 -43.11 15.96
CA GLN A 22 20.31 -43.38 16.32
C GLN A 22 20.75 -42.36 17.37
N ALA A 23 21.25 -42.89 18.48
CA ALA A 23 21.80 -42.17 19.61
C ALA A 23 23.28 -42.51 19.75
N ALA A 24 24.11 -41.49 20.03
CA ALA A 24 25.34 -41.48 20.85
C ALA A 24 26.27 -40.35 20.32
N SER A 25 26.27 -39.16 20.93
CA SER A 25 27.01 -38.71 22.13
C SER A 25 28.46 -38.29 21.84
N THR A 26 28.75 -36.98 21.86
CA THR A 26 29.85 -36.36 22.64
C THR A 26 29.87 -34.82 22.50
N LYS A 27 29.84 -34.17 23.67
CA LYS A 27 30.58 -32.99 24.15
C LYS A 27 30.76 -31.71 23.29
N GLU A 28 30.30 -30.64 23.95
CA GLU A 28 30.94 -29.32 24.14
C GLU A 28 30.92 -28.28 23.00
N ALA A 29 30.66 -27.06 23.48
CA ALA A 29 31.06 -25.75 22.96
C ALA A 29 30.17 -25.06 21.89
N GLU A 30 29.76 -23.86 22.33
CA GLU A 30 29.44 -22.66 21.56
C GLU A 30 28.22 -22.66 20.63
N SER A 31 27.28 -21.78 21.01
CA SER A 31 26.23 -21.23 20.17
C SER A 31 26.85 -20.38 19.05
N PRO A 32 26.66 -20.71 17.76
CA PRO A 32 26.68 -19.71 16.72
C PRO A 32 25.27 -19.10 16.68
N LYS A 33 25.20 -17.85 17.11
CA LYS A 33 24.06 -16.97 16.90
C LYS A 33 23.82 -16.93 15.38
N ASN A 34 22.65 -17.40 14.97
CA ASN A 34 22.27 -17.45 13.56
C ASN A 34 22.47 -16.07 12.92
N ASP A 35 23.26 -16.14 11.86
CA ASP A 35 23.49 -15.18 10.82
C ASP A 35 22.17 -14.94 10.08
N GLU A 36 21.38 -13.97 10.55
CA GLU A 36 20.52 -13.20 9.67
C GLU A 36 21.39 -12.08 9.09
N THR A 37 22.11 -12.42 8.03
CA THR A 37 22.56 -11.48 7.00
C THR A 37 21.30 -10.79 6.47
N LYS A 38 20.94 -9.69 7.14
CA LYS A 38 20.07 -8.67 6.59
C LYS A 38 20.88 -8.05 5.46
N GLU A 39 20.66 -8.54 4.25
CA GLU A 39 21.10 -7.86 3.04
C GLU A 39 20.49 -6.47 3.04
N LYS A 40 21.28 -5.52 3.54
CA LYS A 40 21.16 -4.10 3.27
C LYS A 40 21.59 -3.92 1.82
N SER A 41 20.67 -4.11 0.88
CA SER A 41 20.85 -3.58 -0.47
C SER A 41 20.48 -2.10 -0.41
N GLU A 42 21.49 -1.26 -0.24
CA GLU A 42 21.44 0.15 -0.61
C GLU A 42 21.32 0.22 -2.13
N ASP A 43 20.13 0.57 -2.61
CA ASP A 43 20.00 1.46 -3.76
C ASP A 43 19.19 2.67 -3.30
N SER A 44 19.75 3.85 -3.56
CA SER A 44 19.40 5.13 -2.98
C SER A 44 18.09 5.65 -3.57
N ASP A 45 17.28 6.29 -2.73
CA ASP A 45 16.11 7.11 -3.09
C ASP A 45 14.79 6.38 -3.41
N ASN A 46 14.61 5.12 -3.02
CA ASN A 46 13.28 4.52 -3.02
C ASN A 46 12.50 5.03 -1.80
N VAL A 47 11.61 6.01 -2.02
CA VAL A 47 10.64 6.46 -1.02
C VAL A 47 9.90 5.23 -0.49
N ASP A 48 10.03 4.93 0.81
CA ASP A 48 9.39 3.75 1.42
C ASP A 48 7.91 4.00 1.69
N ILE A 49 7.13 3.96 0.62
CA ILE A 49 5.69 4.20 0.68
C ILE A 49 4.97 3.06 1.38
N MET A 50 5.49 1.83 1.28
CA MET A 50 4.88 0.70 1.97
C MET A 50 4.95 0.89 3.48
N SER A 51 6.09 1.35 4.01
CA SER A 51 6.18 1.74 5.43
C SER A 51 5.24 2.89 5.76
N ALA A 52 5.22 3.96 4.95
CA ALA A 52 4.31 5.08 5.17
C ALA A 52 2.83 4.64 5.23
N MET A 53 2.41 3.74 4.33
CA MET A 53 1.06 3.17 4.30
C MET A 53 0.76 2.36 5.57
N MET A 54 1.70 1.53 6.03
CA MET A 54 1.53 0.76 7.27
C MET A 54 1.44 1.69 8.49
N ASP A 55 2.39 2.61 8.64
CA ASP A 55 2.46 3.54 9.78
C ASP A 55 1.22 4.43 9.85
N CYS A 56 0.74 4.92 8.70
CA CYS A 56 -0.46 5.73 8.63
C CYS A 56 -1.73 4.94 8.95
N ASN A 57 -1.78 3.64 8.66
CA ASN A 57 -2.93 2.79 8.97
C ASN A 57 -3.08 2.52 10.48
N GLU A 58 -1.98 2.59 11.26
CA GLU A 58 -2.04 2.49 12.73
C GLU A 58 -2.80 3.68 13.35
N THR A 59 -2.74 4.86 12.71
CA THR A 59 -3.42 6.08 13.19
C THR A 59 -4.78 6.28 12.53
N PHE A 60 -4.84 6.10 11.21
CA PHE A 60 -6.04 6.28 10.39
C PHE A 60 -6.39 4.94 9.75
N ARG A 61 -7.05 4.07 10.54
CA ARG A 61 -7.40 2.74 10.09
C ARG A 61 -8.40 2.81 8.94
N ILE A 62 -8.06 2.22 7.80
CA ILE A 62 -8.92 2.16 6.63
C ILE A 62 -9.18 0.72 6.19
N GLU A 63 -10.30 0.53 5.50
CA GLU A 63 -10.56 -0.69 4.75
C GLU A 63 -9.85 -0.64 3.39
N MET A 64 -9.30 -1.77 2.96
CA MET A 64 -8.58 -1.88 1.68
C MET A 64 -9.44 -1.47 0.47
N SER A 65 -10.76 -1.59 0.58
CA SER A 65 -11.71 -1.17 -0.45
C SER A 65 -11.60 0.31 -0.82
N TYR A 66 -11.19 1.19 0.11
CA TYR A 66 -10.97 2.60 -0.20
C TYR A 66 -9.81 2.80 -1.17
N LEU A 67 -8.70 2.07 -0.98
CA LEU A 67 -7.54 2.17 -1.85
C LEU A 67 -7.80 1.51 -3.21
N LEU A 68 -8.50 0.38 -3.23
CA LEU A 68 -8.89 -0.29 -4.48
C LEU A 68 -9.80 0.61 -5.31
N ALA A 69 -10.85 1.17 -4.72
CA ALA A 69 -11.77 2.08 -5.41
C ALA A 69 -11.06 3.35 -5.90
N LEU A 70 -10.14 3.92 -5.09
CA LEU A 70 -9.35 5.07 -5.50
C LEU A 70 -8.49 4.77 -6.73
N ASN A 71 -7.83 3.60 -6.75
CA ASN A 71 -7.01 3.18 -7.88
C ASN A 71 -7.83 2.83 -9.13
N GLU A 72 -9.04 2.29 -8.98
CA GLU A 72 -9.88 1.88 -10.11
C GLU A 72 -10.70 3.02 -10.70
N SER A 73 -11.17 3.96 -9.87
CA SER A 73 -12.15 4.99 -10.24
C SER A 73 -11.69 6.42 -10.00
N GLY A 74 -10.56 6.61 -9.31
CA GLY A 74 -10.10 7.92 -8.84
C GLY A 74 -10.86 8.45 -7.63
N SER A 75 -11.82 7.71 -7.05
CA SER A 75 -12.65 8.19 -5.95
C SER A 75 -12.85 7.14 -4.84
N PHE A 76 -13.12 7.62 -3.62
CA PHE A 76 -13.53 6.77 -2.51
C PHE A 76 -14.99 6.33 -2.61
N PRO A 77 -15.34 5.12 -2.09
CA PRO A 77 -16.71 4.61 -2.09
C PRO A 77 -17.67 5.46 -1.22
N ASP A 78 -17.15 6.05 -0.14
CA ASP A 78 -17.84 7.05 0.67
C ASP A 78 -16.94 8.27 0.85
N GLU A 79 -17.22 9.34 0.09
CA GLU A 79 -16.47 10.60 0.21
C GLU A 79 -16.89 11.45 1.43
N THR A 80 -17.87 11.02 2.23
CA THR A 80 -18.20 11.69 3.48
C THR A 80 -17.32 11.22 4.64
N ASP A 81 -16.71 10.03 4.51
CA ASP A 81 -15.77 9.51 5.51
C ASP A 81 -14.46 10.29 5.48
N ARG A 82 -14.13 10.88 6.62
CA ARG A 82 -12.92 11.68 6.83
C ARG A 82 -11.68 10.82 7.05
N THR A 83 -11.85 9.63 7.62
CA THR A 83 -10.74 8.74 8.02
C THR A 83 -9.82 8.39 6.83
N PRO A 84 -10.33 7.91 5.69
CA PRO A 84 -9.48 7.58 4.54
C PRO A 84 -8.84 8.81 3.90
N LYS A 85 -9.48 9.99 3.99
CA LYS A 85 -8.88 11.24 3.54
C LYS A 85 -7.68 11.64 4.40
N CYS A 86 -7.78 11.46 5.72
CA CYS A 86 -6.67 11.72 6.63
C CYS A 86 -5.57 10.65 6.52
N TYR A 87 -5.91 9.41 6.19
CA TYR A 87 -4.93 8.39 5.81
C TYR A 87 -4.09 8.84 4.61
N ILE A 88 -4.73 9.30 3.52
CA ILE A 88 -4.01 9.84 2.35
C ILE A 88 -3.10 11.01 2.74
N ARG A 89 -3.61 11.95 3.54
CA ARG A 89 -2.79 13.06 4.04
C ARG A 89 -1.54 12.55 4.75
N CYS A 90 -1.69 11.60 5.68
CA CYS A 90 -0.57 11.04 6.42
C CYS A 90 0.46 10.42 5.48
N VAL A 91 0.04 9.62 4.50
CA VAL A 91 0.95 9.00 3.53
C VAL A 91 1.69 10.07 2.73
N LEU A 92 0.99 11.09 2.23
CA LEU A 92 1.60 12.18 1.46
C LEU A 92 2.58 13.02 2.29
N GLU A 93 2.32 13.21 3.59
CA GLU A 93 3.24 13.89 4.52
C GLU A 93 4.50 13.06 4.78
N MET A 94 4.35 11.75 5.00
CA MET A 94 5.47 10.83 5.25
C MET A 94 6.45 10.74 4.07
N VAL A 95 5.95 10.87 2.85
CA VAL A 95 6.73 10.80 1.61
C VAL A 95 7.15 12.17 1.08
N GLU A 96 6.86 13.23 1.85
CA GLU A 96 7.21 14.63 1.57
C GLU A 96 6.56 15.21 0.31
N ILE A 97 5.46 14.63 -0.19
CA ILE A 97 4.62 15.26 -1.21
C ILE A 97 3.80 16.39 -0.60
N ALA A 98 3.31 16.21 0.62
CA ALA A 98 2.53 17.21 1.32
C ALA A 98 3.30 17.74 2.54
N SER A 99 3.29 19.05 2.74
CA SER A 99 3.74 19.64 4.00
C SER A 99 2.67 19.49 5.08
N ALA A 100 3.07 19.66 6.34
CA ALA A 100 2.13 19.72 7.47
C ALA A 100 1.06 20.82 7.32
N ASP A 101 1.30 21.83 6.48
CA ASP A 101 0.36 22.92 6.17
C ASP A 101 -0.54 22.65 4.96
N GLY A 102 -0.41 21.47 4.35
CA GLY A 102 -1.16 21.06 3.18
C GLY A 102 -0.75 21.84 1.93
N GLN A 103 0.53 22.19 1.80
CA GLN A 103 1.13 22.60 0.53
C GLN A 103 1.73 21.36 -0.14
N PHE A 104 1.70 21.31 -1.47
CA PHE A 104 2.21 20.16 -2.22
C PHE A 104 3.52 20.48 -2.93
N ASP A 105 4.45 19.53 -2.89
CA ASP A 105 5.68 19.55 -3.68
C ASP A 105 5.54 18.59 -4.87
N ALA A 106 5.24 19.15 -6.04
CA ALA A 106 5.07 18.38 -7.27
C ALA A 106 6.35 17.63 -7.70
N SER A 107 7.54 18.11 -7.31
CA SER A 107 8.80 17.44 -7.63
C SER A 107 8.99 16.10 -6.90
N ARG A 108 8.28 15.94 -5.78
CA ARG A 108 8.27 14.71 -4.96
C ARG A 108 7.23 13.69 -5.42
N ALA A 109 6.29 14.10 -6.27
CA ALA A 109 5.20 13.24 -6.71
C ALA A 109 5.69 12.11 -7.61
N GLU A 110 6.60 12.36 -8.54
CA GLU A 110 7.11 11.34 -9.47
C GLU A 110 7.82 10.16 -8.77
N PRO A 111 8.88 10.36 -7.96
CA PRO A 111 9.57 9.25 -7.32
C PRO A 111 8.64 8.46 -6.38
N ALA A 112 7.68 9.14 -5.75
CA ALA A 112 6.72 8.47 -4.90
C ALA A 112 5.65 7.69 -5.70
N LEU A 113 5.05 8.29 -6.72
CA LEU A 113 4.00 7.63 -7.51
C LEU A 113 4.53 6.43 -8.31
N LEU A 114 5.79 6.45 -8.74
CA LEU A 114 6.45 5.29 -9.36
C LEU A 114 6.57 4.10 -8.39
N SER A 115 6.70 4.36 -7.09
CA SER A 115 6.76 3.34 -6.03
C SER A 115 5.39 2.79 -5.62
N ILE A 116 4.29 3.48 -5.92
CA ILE A 116 2.92 2.98 -5.71
C ILE A 116 2.47 2.26 -6.98
N ARG A 117 2.64 0.93 -7.01
CA ARG A 117 2.14 0.00 -8.05
C ARG A 117 1.93 0.62 -9.43
N GLY A 118 3.01 0.70 -10.22
CA GLY A 118 2.90 0.71 -11.69
C GLY A 118 1.83 1.65 -12.25
N VAL A 119 1.73 2.88 -11.69
CA VAL A 119 1.05 4.02 -12.31
C VAL A 119 1.42 3.96 -13.78
N ARG A 120 0.41 3.71 -14.62
CA ARG A 120 0.62 3.48 -16.04
C ARG A 120 1.01 4.81 -16.64
N VAL A 121 2.33 5.03 -16.69
CA VAL A 121 3.06 6.09 -17.38
C VAL A 121 2.16 7.30 -17.61
N LEU A 122 1.86 8.04 -16.54
CA LEU A 122 1.59 9.46 -16.72
C LEU A 122 2.83 10.01 -17.41
N SER A 123 2.74 10.30 -18.71
CA SER A 123 3.73 11.16 -19.34
C SER A 123 3.61 12.51 -18.63
N ASP A 124 4.68 12.94 -17.97
CA ASP A 124 4.77 14.21 -17.23
C ASP A 124 4.03 14.24 -15.87
N VAL A 125 4.38 13.29 -14.98
CA VAL A 125 3.92 13.27 -13.57
C VAL A 125 4.13 14.61 -12.85
N PRO A 126 5.28 15.30 -12.96
CA PRO A 126 5.47 16.57 -12.25
C PRO A 126 4.51 17.68 -12.71
N GLU A 127 4.21 17.75 -14.02
CA GLU A 127 3.25 18.73 -14.56
C GLU A 127 1.82 18.42 -14.09
N THR A 128 1.43 17.15 -14.15
CA THR A 128 0.13 16.68 -13.67
C THR A 128 -0.04 16.94 -12.17
N ALA A 129 1.00 16.68 -11.37
CA ALA A 129 0.99 16.97 -9.95
C ALA A 129 0.93 18.48 -9.66
N ALA A 130 1.66 19.31 -10.41
CA ALA A 130 1.58 20.76 -10.27
C ALA A 130 0.18 21.29 -10.61
N ALA A 131 -0.44 20.80 -11.69
CA ALA A 131 -1.81 21.14 -12.06
C ALA A 131 -2.82 20.72 -10.99
N CYS A 132 -2.66 19.51 -10.42
CA CYS A 132 -3.51 19.03 -9.34
C CYS A 132 -3.26 19.75 -8.00
N ALA A 133 -2.12 20.40 -7.80
CA ALA A 133 -1.80 21.18 -6.62
C ALA A 133 -2.27 22.65 -6.72
N ALA A 134 -2.47 23.16 -7.93
CA ALA A 134 -2.82 24.55 -8.18
C ALA A 134 -4.20 24.92 -7.59
N ASP A 135 -4.31 26.15 -7.08
CA ASP A 135 -5.55 26.80 -6.62
C ASP A 135 -6.40 26.02 -5.58
N ARG A 136 -5.75 25.12 -4.83
CA ARG A 136 -6.36 24.37 -3.71
C ARG A 136 -6.71 25.29 -2.55
N ASN A 137 -7.99 25.34 -2.17
CA ASN A 137 -8.49 26.19 -1.10
C ASN A 137 -9.32 25.43 -0.04
N GLU A 138 -9.29 24.10 -0.06
CA GLU A 138 -10.00 23.27 0.90
C GLU A 138 -9.48 23.58 2.31
N SER A 139 -10.38 23.96 3.24
CA SER A 139 -10.01 24.36 4.61
C SER A 139 -9.48 23.19 5.44
N CYS A 140 -9.97 21.99 5.16
CA CYS A 140 -9.52 20.75 5.80
C CYS A 140 -8.30 20.19 5.05
N LYS A 141 -7.17 20.05 5.75
CA LYS A 141 -5.94 19.46 5.17
C LYS A 141 -6.16 18.02 4.67
N CYS A 142 -6.96 17.21 5.36
CA CYS A 142 -7.30 15.85 4.88
C CYS A 142 -8.11 15.90 3.58
N GLU A 143 -9.07 16.82 3.48
CA GLU A 143 -9.84 17.02 2.25
C GLU A 143 -8.93 17.45 1.11
N ARG A 144 -8.06 18.43 1.36
CA ARG A 144 -7.09 18.92 0.38
C ARG A 144 -6.21 17.81 -0.18
N SER A 145 -5.64 16.98 0.71
CA SER A 145 -4.82 15.81 0.32
C SER A 145 -5.61 14.78 -0.49
N TYR A 146 -6.87 14.51 -0.10
CA TYR A 146 -7.74 13.62 -0.86
C TYR A 146 -8.02 14.16 -2.25
N GLN A 147 -8.41 15.43 -2.35
CA GLN A 147 -8.76 16.03 -3.63
C GLN A 147 -7.53 16.14 -4.55
N PHE A 148 -6.32 16.31 -4.00
CA PHE A 148 -5.06 16.21 -4.72
C PHE A 148 -4.86 14.81 -5.34
N ILE A 149 -4.93 13.73 -4.55
CA ILE A 149 -4.72 12.38 -5.08
C ILE A 149 -5.83 11.97 -6.04
N LYS A 150 -7.08 12.37 -5.77
CA LYS A 150 -8.22 12.16 -6.68
C LYS A 150 -7.96 12.76 -8.06
N CYS A 151 -7.49 14.01 -8.10
CA CYS A 151 -7.12 14.67 -9.36
C CYS A 151 -6.04 13.88 -10.12
N LEU A 152 -4.98 13.44 -9.44
CA LEU A 152 -3.91 12.65 -10.06
C LEU A 152 -4.44 11.34 -10.67
N MET A 153 -5.21 10.58 -9.89
CA MET A 153 -5.78 9.30 -10.35
C MET A 153 -6.77 9.49 -11.50
N GLU A 154 -7.63 10.51 -11.43
CA GLU A 154 -8.54 10.83 -12.53
C GLU A 154 -7.81 11.23 -13.81
N MET A 155 -6.70 11.97 -13.70
CA MET A 155 -5.90 12.34 -14.86
C MET A 155 -5.23 11.11 -15.47
N GLU A 156 -4.70 10.20 -14.66
CA GLU A 156 -4.14 8.92 -15.13
C GLU A 156 -5.17 8.09 -15.88
N ILE A 157 -6.36 7.88 -15.30
CA ILE A 157 -7.45 7.12 -15.92
C ILE A 157 -7.84 7.75 -17.26
N LYS A 158 -8.02 9.09 -17.30
CA LYS A 158 -8.36 9.82 -18.54
C LYS A 158 -7.28 9.73 -19.62
N MET A 159 -6.00 9.62 -19.26
CA MET A 159 -4.90 9.42 -20.21
C MET A 159 -4.86 7.98 -20.72
N ALA A 160 -5.08 7.01 -19.85
CA ALA A 160 -5.11 5.59 -20.19
C ALA A 160 -6.28 5.24 -21.13
N GLU A 161 -7.46 5.85 -20.97
CA GLU A 161 -8.62 5.64 -21.86
C GLU A 161 -8.42 6.19 -23.28
N LYS A 162 -7.50 7.15 -23.46
CA LYS A 162 -7.23 7.81 -24.74
C LYS A 162 -6.07 7.19 -25.52
N SER A 163 -5.32 6.27 -24.89
CA SER A 163 -4.14 5.60 -25.46
C SER A 163 -4.52 4.32 -26.20
#